data_AF-A0A535KAH6-F1
#
_entry.id   AF-A0A535KAH6-F1
#
_cell.length_a   1.000
_cell.length_b   1.000
_cell.length_c   1.000
_cell.angle_alpha   90.00
_cell.angle_beta   90.00
_cell.angle_gamma   90.00
#
_symmetry.space_group_name_H-M   'P 1'
#
loop_
_entity.id
_entity.type
_entity.pdbx_description
1 polymer ?
#
loop_
_entity_poly.entity_id
_entity_poly.type
_entity_poly.pdbx_seq_one_letter_code
_entity_poly.pdbx_strand_id
1 'polypeptide(L)'
;MFDIAPDHAIGLYAGLLTLPFALLALRLRSAARGVPGTVLGASVLMAIAGAIHLGLVWTHRGETITALLFVMNGASYVVLSQLYTWRWWRPASVALITATLTGYLGYIVLNFDTPDQVAIATKLLELTTLGLVLVPVRGETLRRRSRWSVLSVALPLMTMVTVSVVWIDDLARPDAQHAHAGAVLQATNDTASPEQVGAAQKLYDETVAAIAPYRDWHAAWAAGYRPGPQNTPSTHWMNQRYVDAGYVMDPRRPQGLVYANTKHGPVLIGAMFQMQHIGSA
;
A
#
# COMPACT_ATOMS: atom_id res chain seq x y z
N MET A 1 -7.07 -5.94 -8.94
CA MET A 1 -8.01 -4.89 -8.50
C MET A 1 -7.44 -4.39 -7.18
N PHE A 2 -7.14 -3.10 -7.05
CA PHE A 2 -6.48 -2.53 -5.87
C PHE A 2 -7.48 -2.49 -4.72
N ASP A 3 -7.48 -3.51 -3.87
CA ASP A 3 -8.36 -3.57 -2.70
C ASP A 3 -7.63 -3.02 -1.47
N ILE A 4 -8.32 -2.27 -0.63
CA ILE A 4 -7.75 -1.73 0.61
C ILE A 4 -7.66 -2.90 1.60
N ALA A 5 -6.48 -3.11 2.20
CA ALA A 5 -6.31 -4.11 3.24
C ALA A 5 -7.39 -3.90 4.33
N PRO A 6 -8.31 -4.87 4.57
CA PRO A 6 -9.45 -4.67 5.47
C PRO A 6 -9.02 -4.24 6.87
N ASP A 7 -7.89 -4.76 7.34
CA ASP A 7 -7.32 -4.48 8.66
C ASP A 7 -6.74 -3.07 8.78
N HIS A 8 -6.42 -2.42 7.67
CA HIS A 8 -5.93 -1.04 7.67
C HIS A 8 -6.99 -0.02 7.26
N ALA A 9 -8.12 -0.47 6.69
CA ALA A 9 -9.22 0.41 6.29
C ALA A 9 -9.77 1.24 7.46
N ILE A 10 -9.80 0.67 8.68
CA ILE A 10 -10.25 1.39 9.87
C ILE A 10 -9.39 2.62 10.18
N GLY A 11 -8.07 2.52 9.96
CA GLY A 11 -7.15 3.65 10.09
C GLY A 11 -7.46 4.74 9.08
N LEU A 12 -7.67 4.38 7.81
CA LEU A 12 -8.04 5.32 6.75
C LEU A 12 -9.34 6.06 7.07
N TYR A 13 -10.39 5.36 7.51
CA TYR A 13 -11.65 5.98 7.89
C TYR A 13 -11.49 6.93 9.08
N ALA A 14 -10.73 6.54 10.11
CA ALA A 14 -10.44 7.40 11.26
C ALA A 14 -9.73 8.70 10.82
N GLY A 15 -8.77 8.60 9.90
CA GLY A 15 -8.10 9.75 9.29
C GLY A 15 -9.05 10.68 8.54
N LEU A 16 -9.86 10.13 7.63
CA LEU A 16 -10.81 10.91 6.82
C LEU A 16 -11.87 11.62 7.68
N LEU A 17 -12.39 10.92 8.70
CA LEU A 17 -13.36 11.50 9.63
C LEU A 17 -12.76 12.62 10.48
N THR A 18 -11.45 12.61 10.71
CA THR A 18 -10.78 13.64 11.52
C THR A 18 -10.66 14.98 10.80
N LEU A 19 -10.60 14.99 9.46
CA LEU A 19 -10.43 16.21 8.66
C LEU A 19 -11.45 17.32 8.99
N PRO A 20 -12.78 17.10 9.00
CA PRO A 20 -13.75 18.14 9.31
C PRO A 20 -13.57 18.69 10.73
N PHE A 21 -13.27 17.85 11.72
CA PHE A 21 -13.04 18.28 13.10
C PHE A 21 -11.75 19.09 13.25
N ALA A 22 -10.68 18.69 12.57
CA ALA A 22 -9.42 19.43 12.56
C ALA A 22 -9.60 20.83 11.95
N LEU A 23 -10.30 20.93 10.81
CA LEU A 23 -10.62 22.20 10.16
C LEU A 23 -11.51 23.09 11.04
N LEU A 24 -12.52 22.50 11.70
CA LEU A 24 -13.39 23.22 12.63
C LEU A 24 -12.60 23.74 13.84
N ALA A 25 -11.74 22.91 14.44
CA ALA A 25 -10.90 23.30 15.56
C ALA A 25 -9.99 24.50 15.21
N LEU A 26 -9.42 24.53 14.01
CA LEU A 26 -8.64 25.68 13.54
C LEU A 26 -9.48 26.95 13.37
N ARG A 27 -10.71 26.83 12.86
CA ARG A 27 -11.62 27.98 12.69
C ARG A 27 -12.03 28.59 14.04
N LEU A 28 -12.20 27.75 15.06
CA LEU A 28 -12.64 28.17 16.39
C LEU A 28 -11.50 28.76 17.24
N ARG A 29 -10.24 28.37 16.99
CA ARG A 29 -9.09 28.86 17.77
C ARG A 29 -8.60 30.22 17.26
N SER A 30 -8.74 31.26 18.08
CA SER A 30 -8.21 32.61 17.80
C SER A 30 -6.71 32.61 17.48
N ALA A 31 -5.94 31.73 18.13
CA ALA A 31 -4.51 31.54 17.91
C ALA A 31 -4.16 31.17 16.46
N ALA A 32 -5.08 30.58 15.67
CA ALA A 32 -4.82 30.21 14.28
C ALA A 32 -4.71 31.43 13.34
N ARG A 33 -5.32 32.57 13.69
CA ARG A 33 -5.41 33.75 12.79
C ARG A 33 -4.05 34.39 12.47
N GLY A 34 -3.05 34.20 13.33
CA GLY A 34 -1.70 34.75 13.16
C GLY A 34 -0.66 33.73 12.68
N VAL A 35 -1.07 32.49 12.41
CA VAL A 35 -0.15 31.39 12.12
C VAL A 35 -0.07 31.15 10.60
N PRO A 36 1.13 30.93 10.03
CA PRO A 36 1.29 30.65 8.61
C PRO A 36 0.46 29.45 8.14
N GLY A 37 -0.10 29.53 6.94
CA GLY A 37 -0.93 28.46 6.37
C GLY A 37 -0.22 27.11 6.24
N THR A 38 1.11 27.10 6.05
CA THR A 38 1.91 25.86 6.03
C THR A 38 1.96 25.17 7.39
N VAL A 39 2.04 25.94 8.48
CA VAL A 39 1.99 25.41 9.85
C VAL A 39 0.59 24.86 10.14
N LEU A 40 -0.46 25.61 9.78
CA LEU A 40 -1.84 25.15 9.94
C LEU A 40 -2.13 23.88 9.12
N GLY A 41 -1.66 23.84 7.87
CA GLY A 41 -1.75 22.66 7.02
C GLY A 41 -1.04 21.45 7.63
N ALA A 42 0.19 21.63 8.11
CA ALA A 42 0.92 20.59 8.82
C ALA A 42 0.17 20.11 10.08
N SER A 43 -0.44 21.02 10.85
CA SER A 43 -1.25 20.65 12.01
C SER A 43 -2.45 19.78 11.64
N VAL A 44 -3.17 20.11 10.56
CA VAL A 44 -4.29 19.28 10.07
C VAL A 44 -3.80 17.90 9.66
N LEU A 45 -2.71 17.82 8.88
CA LEU A 45 -2.17 16.54 8.45
C LEU A 45 -1.66 15.71 9.64
N MET A 46 -1.04 16.32 10.66
CA MET A 46 -0.70 15.62 11.91
C MET A 46 -1.92 15.07 12.63
N ALA A 47 -3.04 15.81 12.68
CA ALA A 47 -4.27 15.30 13.30
C ALA A 47 -4.79 14.07 12.55
N ILE A 48 -4.78 14.10 11.21
CA ILE A 48 -5.17 12.97 10.35
C ILE A 48 -4.23 11.77 10.56
N ALA A 49 -2.91 11.98 10.50
CA ALA A 49 -1.92 10.95 10.78
C ALA A 49 -2.14 10.32 12.16
N GLY A 50 -2.34 11.16 13.17
CA GLY A 50 -2.58 10.71 14.55
C GLY A 50 -3.83 9.83 14.66
N ALA A 51 -4.92 10.21 13.99
CA ALA A 51 -6.14 9.41 13.96
C ALA A 51 -5.97 8.08 13.20
N ILE A 52 -5.21 8.06 12.10
CA ILE A 52 -4.88 6.82 11.39
C ILE A 52 -4.14 5.87 12.34
N HIS A 53 -3.03 6.32 12.95
CA HIS A 53 -2.24 5.52 13.90
C HIS A 53 -3.09 4.99 15.06
N LEU A 54 -3.94 5.83 15.66
CA LEU A 54 -4.85 5.39 16.73
C LEU A 54 -5.90 4.36 16.24
N GLY A 55 -6.40 4.50 15.01
CA GLY A 55 -7.32 3.54 14.41
C GLY A 55 -6.69 2.16 14.22
N LEU A 56 -5.44 2.11 13.77
CA LEU A 56 -4.69 0.86 13.54
C LEU A 56 -4.42 0.07 14.83
N VAL A 57 -4.50 0.70 16.00
CA VAL A 57 -4.43 0.00 17.30
C VAL A 57 -5.51 -1.07 17.39
N TRP A 58 -6.70 -0.85 16.81
CA TRP A 58 -7.80 -1.82 16.87
C TRP A 58 -7.44 -3.15 16.21
N THR A 59 -6.75 -3.11 15.08
CA THR A 59 -6.42 -4.31 14.29
C THR A 59 -5.12 -4.97 14.74
N HIS A 60 -4.26 -4.25 15.44
CA HIS A 60 -2.99 -4.78 15.97
C HIS A 60 -3.05 -5.14 17.46
N ARG A 61 -4.24 -5.34 18.05
CA ARG A 61 -4.38 -5.65 19.50
C ARG A 61 -3.68 -6.93 19.94
N GLY A 62 -3.48 -7.87 19.02
CA GLY A 62 -2.72 -9.10 19.26
C GLY A 62 -1.19 -8.88 19.34
N GLU A 63 -0.71 -7.72 18.88
CA GLU A 63 0.71 -7.38 18.79
C GLU A 63 1.06 -6.26 19.78
N THR A 64 1.38 -6.64 21.02
CA THR A 64 1.57 -5.67 22.11
C THR A 64 2.53 -4.52 21.78
N ILE A 65 3.67 -4.83 21.14
CA ILE A 65 4.69 -3.83 20.81
C ILE A 65 4.19 -2.91 19.70
N THR A 66 3.66 -3.46 18.60
CA THR A 66 3.14 -2.70 17.46
C THR A 66 1.98 -1.81 17.87
N ALA A 67 1.01 -2.34 18.64
CA ALA A 67 -0.10 -1.56 19.17
C ALA A 67 0.37 -0.41 20.07
N LEU A 68 1.36 -0.64 20.94
CA LEU A 68 1.92 0.41 21.79
C LEU A 68 2.60 1.50 20.96
N LEU A 69 3.38 1.13 19.94
CA LEU A 69 4.00 2.08 19.01
C LEU A 69 2.95 2.92 18.28
N PHE A 70 1.86 2.30 17.82
CA PHE A 70 0.73 3.02 17.20
C PHE A 70 0.06 4.00 18.17
N VAL A 71 -0.18 3.60 19.42
CA VAL A 71 -0.71 4.51 20.46
C VAL A 71 0.23 5.69 20.69
N MET A 72 1.53 5.42 20.88
CA MET A 72 2.52 6.48 21.14
C MET A 72 2.64 7.44 19.96
N ASN A 73 2.71 6.94 18.72
CA ASN A 73 2.74 7.76 17.52
C ASN A 73 1.46 8.57 17.37
N GLY A 74 0.31 7.90 17.47
CA GLY A 74 -1.00 8.51 17.32
C GLY A 74 -1.25 9.65 18.31
N ALA A 75 -0.98 9.40 19.59
CA ALA A 75 -1.08 10.41 20.63
C ALA A 75 -0.10 11.57 20.41
N SER A 76 1.15 11.29 20.04
CA SER A 76 2.16 12.33 19.79
C SER A 76 1.78 13.24 18.63
N TYR A 77 1.26 12.67 17.55
CA TYR A 77 0.74 13.42 16.41
C TYR A 77 -0.46 14.29 16.77
N VAL A 78 -1.43 13.74 17.51
CA VAL A 78 -2.59 14.51 17.99
C VAL A 78 -2.14 15.65 18.90
N VAL A 79 -1.22 15.41 19.84
CA VAL A 79 -0.70 16.47 20.72
C VAL A 79 0.01 17.56 19.92
N LEU A 80 0.92 17.20 19.02
CA LEU A 80 1.64 18.18 18.19
C LEU A 80 0.71 18.91 17.21
N SER A 81 -0.38 18.29 16.75
CA SER A 81 -1.41 18.97 15.95
C SER A 81 -2.05 20.14 16.69
N GLN A 82 -2.05 20.12 18.03
CA GLN A 82 -2.66 21.17 18.86
C GLN A 82 -1.65 22.19 19.40
N LEU A 83 -0.37 21.85 19.42
CA LEU A 83 0.71 22.65 20.00
C LEU A 83 1.48 23.48 18.97
N TYR A 84 0.87 23.85 17.83
CA TYR A 84 1.55 24.54 16.73
C TYR A 84 2.10 25.94 17.04
N THR A 85 1.74 26.53 18.18
CA THR A 85 2.31 27.79 18.68
C THR A 85 3.48 27.58 19.64
N TRP A 86 3.77 26.34 20.05
CA TRP A 86 4.85 26.03 20.97
C TRP A 86 6.22 26.20 20.31
N ARG A 87 7.18 26.82 21.01
CA ARG A 87 8.53 27.12 20.47
C ARG A 87 9.32 25.88 20.02
N TRP A 88 9.01 24.70 20.55
CA TRP A 88 9.63 23.43 20.17
C TRP A 88 8.79 22.62 19.19
N TRP A 89 7.64 23.13 18.75
CA TRP A 89 6.75 22.41 17.85
C TRP A 89 7.46 21.93 16.59
N ARG A 90 8.19 22.82 15.91
CA ARG A 90 8.92 22.49 14.69
C ARG A 90 9.97 21.39 14.90
N PRO A 91 10.95 21.51 15.81
CA PRO A 91 11.94 20.45 16.02
C PRO A 91 11.31 19.15 16.54
N ALA A 92 10.30 19.21 17.42
CA ALA A 92 9.60 18.01 17.89
C ALA A 92 8.85 17.30 16.77
N SER A 93 8.20 18.06 15.88
CA SER A 93 7.50 17.53 14.70
C SER A 93 8.44 16.88 13.71
N VAL A 94 9.59 17.52 13.42
CA VAL A 94 10.61 16.94 12.55
C VAL A 94 11.13 15.63 13.14
N ALA A 95 11.46 15.61 14.42
CA ALA A 95 11.95 14.41 15.10
C ALA A 95 10.92 13.27 15.08
N LEU A 96 9.67 13.56 15.43
CA LEU A 96 8.58 12.56 15.40
C LEU A 96 8.39 11.99 14.00
N ILE A 97 8.19 12.86 12.99
CA ILE A 97 7.90 12.39 11.63
C ILE A 97 9.07 11.58 11.08
N THR A 98 10.30 12.04 11.31
CA THR A 98 11.50 11.31 10.88
C THR A 98 11.56 9.94 11.55
N ALA A 99 11.35 9.86 12.86
CA ALA A 99 11.34 8.61 13.60
C ALA A 99 10.26 7.65 13.09
N THR A 100 9.07 8.15 12.74
CA THR A 100 7.97 7.31 12.20
C THR A 100 8.26 6.79 10.78
N LEU A 101 8.92 7.60 9.94
CA LEU A 101 9.32 7.18 8.59
C LEU A 101 10.43 6.13 8.67
N THR A 102 11.47 6.36 9.48
CA THR A 102 12.57 5.41 9.64
C THR A 102 12.16 4.15 10.40
N GLY A 103 11.28 4.28 11.39
CA GLY A 103 10.74 3.14 12.13
C GLY A 103 9.95 2.21 11.22
N TYR A 104 9.11 2.77 10.34
CA TYR A 104 8.37 1.97 9.37
C TYR A 104 9.29 1.31 8.33
N LEU A 105 10.32 2.02 7.86
CA LEU A 105 11.35 1.42 7.00
C LEU A 105 12.02 0.23 7.68
N GLY A 106 12.32 0.34 8.99
CA GLY A 106 12.85 -0.77 9.78
C GLY A 106 11.90 -1.97 9.85
N TYR A 107 10.60 -1.74 10.02
CA TYR A 107 9.58 -2.80 9.99
C TYR A 107 9.59 -3.57 8.65
N ILE A 108 9.69 -2.86 7.52
CA ILE A 108 9.77 -3.48 6.20
C ILE A 108 11.07 -4.28 6.05
N VAL A 109 12.23 -3.67 6.38
CA VAL A 109 13.55 -4.33 6.22
C VAL A 109 13.68 -5.58 7.09
N LEU A 110 13.01 -5.59 8.25
CA LEU A 110 13.01 -6.73 9.18
C LEU A 110 11.89 -7.74 8.89
N ASN A 111 11.12 -7.57 7.80
CA ASN A 111 9.98 -8.40 7.42
C ASN A 111 8.91 -8.55 8.51
N PHE A 112 8.70 -7.49 9.30
CA PHE A 112 7.59 -7.44 10.27
C PHE A 112 6.28 -6.96 9.65
N ASP A 113 6.34 -6.32 8.49
CA ASP A 113 5.16 -5.84 7.75
C ASP A 113 5.49 -5.75 6.24
N THR A 114 4.45 -5.80 5.41
CA THR A 114 4.54 -5.59 3.96
C THR A 114 3.79 -4.31 3.57
N PRO A 115 4.37 -3.43 2.72
CA PRO A 115 3.73 -2.14 2.42
C PRO A 115 2.39 -2.33 1.70
N ASP A 116 1.29 -1.98 2.36
CA ASP A 116 -0.02 -1.90 1.74
C ASP A 116 -0.40 -0.47 1.34
N GLN A 117 -1.56 -0.32 0.71
CA GLN A 117 -2.05 0.97 0.20
C GLN A 117 -2.26 2.03 1.31
N VAL A 118 -2.73 1.62 2.49
CA VAL A 118 -2.98 2.54 3.61
C VAL A 118 -1.65 2.95 4.22
N ALA A 119 -0.71 2.02 4.37
CA ALA A 119 0.63 2.32 4.83
C ALA A 119 1.32 3.32 3.89
N ILE A 120 1.29 3.07 2.57
CA ILE A 120 1.86 3.97 1.55
C ILE A 120 1.21 5.36 1.64
N ALA A 121 -0.13 5.44 1.67
CA ALA A 121 -0.85 6.71 1.79
C ALA A 121 -0.48 7.47 3.07
N THR A 122 -0.34 6.75 4.19
CA THR A 122 0.08 7.32 5.47
C THR A 122 1.50 7.88 5.40
N LYS A 123 2.45 7.16 4.77
CA LYS A 123 3.82 7.66 4.62
C LYS A 123 3.90 8.88 3.70
N LEU A 124 3.12 8.93 2.62
CA LEU A 124 3.03 10.11 1.76
C LEU A 124 2.45 11.33 2.51
N LEU A 125 1.44 11.09 3.35
CA LEU A 125 0.87 12.13 4.21
C LEU A 125 1.89 12.64 5.22
N GLU A 126 2.63 11.75 5.90
CA GLU A 126 3.69 12.10 6.84
C GLU A 126 4.82 12.87 6.14
N LEU A 127 5.23 12.45 4.94
CA LEU A 127 6.26 13.13 4.15
C LEU A 127 5.82 14.54 3.73
N THR A 128 4.57 14.68 3.30
CA THR A 128 3.97 15.99 2.97
C THR A 128 3.93 16.89 4.22
N THR A 129 3.54 16.32 5.36
CA THR A 129 3.55 17.01 6.66
C THR A 129 4.94 17.51 7.00
N LEU A 130 5.98 16.66 6.84
CA LEU A 130 7.36 17.04 7.06
C LEU A 130 7.78 18.19 6.15
N GLY A 131 7.45 18.12 4.86
CA GLY A 131 7.69 19.20 3.90
C GLY A 131 7.10 20.54 4.37
N LEU A 132 5.83 20.53 4.79
CA LEU A 132 5.14 21.72 5.31
C LEU A 132 5.76 22.25 6.62
N VAL A 133 6.14 21.35 7.55
CA VAL A 133 6.83 21.71 8.79
C VAL A 133 8.16 22.41 8.50
N LEU A 134 8.87 22.01 7.45
CA LEU A 134 10.18 22.55 7.07
C LEU A 134 10.11 23.85 6.26
N VAL A 135 8.96 24.27 5.74
CA VAL A 135 8.86 25.52 4.96
C VAL A 135 9.22 26.74 5.83
N PRO A 136 10.24 27.54 5.49
CA PRO A 136 10.61 28.70 6.30
C PRO A 136 9.46 29.69 6.49
N VAL A 137 9.37 30.28 7.67
CA VAL A 137 8.32 31.27 8.01
C VAL A 137 8.88 32.69 8.03
N ARG A 138 8.02 33.70 7.81
CA ARG A 138 8.42 35.11 7.82
C ARG A 138 9.01 35.48 9.20
N GLY A 139 10.14 36.19 9.19
CA GLY A 139 10.85 36.60 10.41
C GLY A 139 12.02 35.70 10.84
N GLU A 140 12.27 34.58 10.15
CA GLU A 140 13.46 33.76 10.42
C GLU A 140 14.75 34.40 9.89
N THR A 141 15.86 34.19 10.60
CA THR A 141 17.19 34.63 10.17
C THR A 141 17.60 33.94 8.85
N LEU A 142 18.40 34.62 8.02
CA LEU A 142 18.86 34.08 6.72
C LEU A 142 19.49 32.68 6.84
N ARG A 143 20.30 32.44 7.88
CA ARG A 143 20.92 31.13 8.13
C ARG A 143 19.90 30.04 8.47
N ARG A 144 18.88 30.35 9.30
CA ARG A 144 17.80 29.41 9.61
C ARG A 144 16.94 29.14 8.38
N ARG A 145 16.57 30.19 7.64
CA ARG A 145 15.80 30.10 6.41
C ARG A 145 16.49 29.20 5.38
N SER A 146 17.78 29.41 5.12
CA SER A 146 18.57 28.60 4.20
C SER A 146 18.62 27.12 4.61
N ARG A 147 18.92 26.82 5.89
CA ARG A 147 18.93 25.45 6.42
C ARG A 147 17.58 24.74 6.22
N TRP A 148 16.48 25.42 6.56
CA TRP A 148 15.14 24.86 6.44
C TRP A 148 14.71 24.69 4.98
N SER A 149 15.04 25.64 4.10
CA SER A 149 14.83 25.50 2.65
C SER A 149 15.52 24.26 2.09
N VAL A 150 16.80 24.06 2.43
CA VAL A 150 17.56 22.87 1.98
C VAL A 150 16.90 21.59 2.47
N LEU A 151 16.55 21.52 3.76
CA LEU A 151 15.88 20.34 4.33
C LEU A 151 14.50 20.08 3.70
N SER A 152 13.72 21.14 3.43
CA SER A 152 12.38 21.04 2.82
C SER A 152 12.39 20.44 1.42
N VAL A 153 13.51 20.54 0.70
CA VAL A 153 13.71 19.93 -0.61
C VAL A 153 14.40 18.57 -0.47
N ALA A 154 15.53 18.52 0.24
CA ALA A 154 16.39 17.35 0.29
C ALA A 154 15.73 16.14 0.95
N LEU A 155 14.96 16.33 2.03
CA LEU A 155 14.35 15.19 2.74
C LEU A 155 13.25 14.52 1.90
N PRO A 156 12.25 15.24 1.35
CA PRO A 156 11.27 14.62 0.45
C PRO A 156 11.89 13.98 -0.80
N LEU A 157 12.89 14.63 -1.40
CA LEU A 157 13.57 14.07 -2.58
C LEU A 157 14.30 12.77 -2.22
N MET A 158 15.02 12.75 -1.11
CA MET A 158 15.69 11.54 -0.63
C MET A 158 14.68 10.43 -0.35
N THR A 159 13.57 10.71 0.33
CA THR A 159 12.53 9.71 0.57
C THR A 159 11.94 9.18 -0.73
N MET A 160 11.61 10.05 -1.69
CA MET A 160 11.09 9.62 -2.99
C MET A 160 12.10 8.76 -3.76
N VAL A 161 13.38 9.13 -3.75
CA VAL A 161 14.44 8.35 -4.38
C VAL A 161 14.58 6.99 -3.71
N THR A 162 14.63 6.93 -2.37
CA THR A 162 14.74 5.68 -1.61
C THR A 162 13.54 4.76 -1.87
N VAL A 163 12.31 5.28 -1.83
CA VAL A 163 11.11 4.49 -2.12
C VAL A 163 11.10 4.03 -3.58
N SER A 164 11.43 4.92 -4.53
CA SER A 164 11.46 4.55 -5.96
C SER A 164 12.48 3.44 -6.25
N VAL A 165 13.62 3.42 -5.55
CA VAL A 165 14.61 2.34 -5.68
C VAL A 165 14.04 1.00 -5.25
N VAL A 166 13.24 0.95 -4.17
CA VAL A 166 12.56 -0.29 -3.72
C VAL A 166 11.62 -0.81 -4.81
N TRP A 167 10.77 0.07 -5.39
CA TRP A 167 9.88 -0.31 -6.49
C TRP A 167 10.63 -0.74 -7.76
N ILE A 168 11.73 -0.07 -8.09
CA ILE A 168 12.53 -0.40 -9.28
C ILE A 168 13.20 -1.76 -9.13
N ASP A 169 13.80 -2.07 -7.97
CA ASP A 169 14.44 -3.37 -7.73
C ASP A 169 13.42 -4.51 -7.78
N ASP A 170 12.27 -4.30 -7.13
CA ASP A 170 11.16 -5.25 -7.06
C ASP A 170 10.51 -5.54 -8.42
N LEU A 171 10.34 -4.51 -9.27
CA LEU A 171 9.87 -4.69 -10.65
C LEU A 171 10.96 -5.28 -11.57
N ALA A 172 12.24 -5.00 -11.31
CA ALA A 172 13.35 -5.49 -12.13
C ALA A 172 13.73 -6.95 -11.81
N ARG A 173 13.38 -7.44 -10.61
CA ARG A 173 13.68 -8.79 -10.13
C ARG A 173 12.41 -9.45 -9.59
N PRO A 174 11.46 -9.80 -10.46
CA PRO A 174 10.24 -10.47 -10.02
C PRO A 174 10.60 -11.75 -9.28
N ASP A 175 10.11 -11.88 -8.05
CA ASP A 175 10.31 -13.07 -7.25
C ASP A 175 9.35 -14.19 -7.70
N ALA A 176 9.60 -15.41 -7.25
CA ALA A 176 8.75 -16.54 -7.62
C ALA A 176 7.31 -16.42 -7.08
N GLN A 177 7.11 -15.62 -6.02
CA GLN A 177 5.80 -15.40 -5.40
C GLN A 177 5.00 -14.29 -6.09
N HIS A 178 5.60 -13.59 -7.07
CA HIS A 178 5.08 -12.37 -7.67
C HIS A 178 4.70 -11.32 -6.60
N ALA A 179 5.46 -11.31 -5.51
CA ALA A 179 5.39 -10.28 -4.49
C ALA A 179 5.92 -8.99 -5.10
N HIS A 180 5.13 -7.92 -5.02
CA HIS A 180 5.60 -6.57 -5.34
C HIS A 180 5.17 -5.58 -4.27
N ALA A 181 5.79 -4.41 -4.20
CA ALA A 181 5.39 -3.34 -3.31
C ALA A 181 3.89 -3.02 -3.52
N GLY A 182 3.07 -3.15 -2.47
CA GLY A 182 1.62 -3.01 -2.55
C GLY A 182 0.83 -4.31 -2.82
N ALA A 183 1.49 -5.43 -3.10
CA ALA A 183 0.86 -6.76 -3.15
C ALA A 183 0.79 -7.34 -1.73
N VAL A 184 -0.42 -7.70 -1.29
CA VAL A 184 -0.62 -8.42 -0.04
C VAL A 184 -0.51 -9.91 -0.34
N LEU A 185 0.53 -10.55 0.21
CA LEU A 185 0.67 -12.00 0.18
C LEU A 185 0.01 -12.61 1.41
N GLN A 186 -0.81 -13.64 1.19
CA GLN A 186 -1.34 -14.42 2.29
C GLN A 186 -0.24 -15.34 2.83
N ALA A 187 -0.02 -15.33 4.15
CA ALA A 187 0.93 -16.22 4.79
C ALA A 187 0.58 -17.69 4.46
N THR A 188 1.52 -18.42 3.88
CA THR A 188 1.42 -19.85 3.60
C THR A 188 2.16 -20.63 4.68
N ASN A 189 1.76 -21.87 4.93
CA ASN A 189 2.54 -22.77 5.79
C ASN A 189 3.95 -22.95 5.22
N ASP A 190 4.97 -22.96 6.08
CA ASP A 190 6.36 -23.22 5.67
C ASP A 190 6.54 -24.60 5.01
N THR A 191 5.66 -25.54 5.36
CA THR A 191 5.60 -26.88 4.77
C THR A 191 4.17 -27.25 4.41
N ALA A 192 3.95 -27.67 3.17
CA ALA A 192 2.65 -28.15 2.72
C ALA A 192 2.34 -29.50 3.37
N SER A 193 1.13 -29.67 3.90
CA SER A 193 0.67 -30.97 4.40
C SER A 193 0.47 -31.96 3.24
N PRO A 194 0.51 -33.28 3.50
CA PRO A 194 0.21 -34.28 2.47
C PRO A 194 -1.16 -34.08 1.80
N GLU A 195 -2.15 -33.61 2.56
CA GLU A 195 -3.48 -33.28 2.03
C GLU A 195 -3.44 -32.09 1.09
N GLN A 196 -2.69 -31.03 1.44
CA GLN A 196 -2.51 -29.86 0.58
C GLN A 196 -1.80 -30.23 -0.73
N VAL A 197 -0.77 -31.09 -0.66
CA VAL A 197 -0.09 -31.61 -1.86
C VAL A 197 -1.05 -32.42 -2.72
N GLY A 198 -1.85 -33.31 -2.13
CA GLY A 198 -2.84 -34.11 -2.84
C GLY A 198 -3.92 -33.25 -3.50
N ALA A 199 -4.42 -32.23 -2.81
CA ALA A 199 -5.40 -31.28 -3.35
C ALA A 199 -4.82 -30.45 -4.51
N ALA A 200 -3.58 -29.98 -4.37
CA ALA A 200 -2.89 -29.24 -5.44
C ALA A 200 -2.65 -30.11 -6.68
N GLN A 201 -2.23 -31.37 -6.51
CA GLN A 201 -2.06 -32.31 -7.61
C GLN A 201 -3.39 -32.58 -8.32
N LYS A 202 -4.46 -32.80 -7.57
CA LYS A 202 -5.80 -33.00 -8.14
C LYS A 202 -6.25 -31.78 -8.95
N LEU A 203 -6.09 -30.57 -8.39
CA LEU A 203 -6.43 -29.32 -9.08
C LEU A 203 -5.63 -29.18 -10.38
N TYR A 204 -4.33 -29.51 -10.36
CA TYR A 204 -3.47 -29.49 -11.52
C TYR A 204 -3.96 -30.45 -12.61
N ASP A 205 -4.18 -31.71 -12.27
CA ASP A 205 -4.60 -32.75 -13.23
C ASP A 205 -5.96 -32.43 -13.86
N GLU A 206 -6.92 -31.98 -13.04
CA GLU A 206 -8.25 -31.57 -13.52
C GLU A 206 -8.16 -30.35 -14.43
N THR A 207 -7.29 -29.39 -14.11
CA THR A 207 -7.09 -28.19 -14.92
C THR A 207 -6.45 -28.53 -16.27
N VAL A 208 -5.40 -29.36 -16.27
CA VAL A 208 -4.74 -29.82 -17.50
C VAL A 208 -5.73 -30.51 -18.43
N ALA A 209 -6.58 -31.38 -17.90
CA ALA A 209 -7.61 -32.06 -18.68
C ALA A 209 -8.66 -31.06 -19.21
N ALA A 210 -9.12 -30.13 -18.38
CA ALA A 210 -10.16 -29.18 -18.74
C ALA A 210 -9.73 -28.15 -19.80
N ILE A 211 -8.47 -27.73 -19.80
CA ILE A 211 -7.96 -26.73 -20.75
C ILE A 211 -7.37 -27.34 -22.03
N ALA A 212 -7.28 -28.67 -22.13
CA ALA A 212 -6.73 -29.36 -23.29
C ALA A 212 -7.34 -28.91 -24.64
N PRO A 213 -8.67 -28.66 -24.77
CA PRO A 213 -9.26 -28.16 -26.01
C PRO A 213 -8.72 -26.78 -26.43
N TYR A 214 -8.31 -25.95 -25.48
CA TYR A 214 -7.82 -24.60 -25.72
C TYR A 214 -6.36 -24.55 -26.22
N ARG A 215 -5.71 -25.71 -26.42
CA ARG A 215 -4.47 -25.77 -27.20
C ARG A 215 -4.67 -25.20 -28.59
N ASP A 216 -5.87 -25.34 -29.15
CA ASP A 216 -6.33 -24.51 -30.26
C ASP A 216 -6.88 -23.18 -29.73
N TRP A 217 -6.20 -22.10 -30.03
CA TRP A 217 -6.60 -20.77 -29.57
C TRP A 217 -7.92 -20.31 -30.20
N HIS A 218 -8.35 -20.86 -31.35
CA HIS A 218 -9.66 -20.56 -31.91
C HIS A 218 -10.78 -21.09 -31.02
N ALA A 219 -10.59 -22.27 -30.40
CA ALA A 219 -11.53 -22.82 -29.43
C ALA A 219 -11.62 -21.93 -28.17
N ALA A 220 -10.50 -21.39 -27.71
CA ALA A 220 -10.49 -20.42 -26.61
C ALA A 220 -11.22 -19.13 -27.00
N TRP A 221 -10.99 -18.61 -28.20
CA TRP A 221 -11.69 -17.44 -28.70
C TRP A 221 -13.21 -17.67 -28.79
N ALA A 222 -13.64 -18.83 -29.31
CA ALA A 222 -15.03 -19.21 -29.38
C ALA A 222 -15.68 -19.37 -27.99
N ALA A 223 -14.92 -19.85 -27.00
CA ALA A 223 -15.34 -19.95 -25.61
C ALA A 223 -15.39 -18.59 -24.86
N GLY A 224 -14.96 -17.50 -25.52
CA GLY A 224 -15.06 -16.14 -24.98
C GLY A 224 -13.78 -15.60 -24.35
N TYR A 225 -12.65 -16.32 -24.44
CA TYR A 225 -11.36 -15.80 -23.97
C TYR A 225 -10.83 -14.73 -24.94
N ARG A 226 -10.30 -13.62 -24.41
CA ARG A 226 -9.74 -12.51 -25.22
C ARG A 226 -8.34 -12.14 -24.75
N PRO A 227 -7.38 -11.93 -25.67
CA PRO A 227 -6.00 -11.59 -25.31
C PRO A 227 -5.93 -10.19 -24.69
N GLY A 228 -5.07 -10.06 -23.68
CA GLY A 228 -4.50 -8.76 -23.29
C GLY A 228 -3.44 -8.25 -24.27
N PRO A 229 -2.64 -7.24 -23.87
CA PRO A 229 -1.49 -6.77 -24.65
C PRO A 229 -0.53 -7.91 -25.04
N GLN A 230 -0.07 -7.91 -26.29
CA GLN A 230 0.76 -8.98 -26.88
C GLN A 230 2.25 -8.60 -27.01
N ASN A 231 2.69 -7.52 -26.37
CA ASN A 231 4.08 -7.04 -26.40
C ASN A 231 4.98 -7.74 -25.36
N THR A 232 4.48 -8.80 -24.71
CA THR A 232 5.17 -9.57 -23.67
C THR A 232 5.44 -11.00 -24.14
N PRO A 233 6.40 -11.73 -23.55
CA PRO A 233 6.70 -13.13 -23.92
C PRO A 233 5.50 -14.09 -23.75
N SER A 234 4.59 -13.78 -22.83
CA SER A 234 3.32 -14.48 -22.64
C SER A 234 2.18 -13.48 -22.46
N THR A 235 0.96 -13.90 -22.79
CA THR A 235 -0.25 -13.09 -22.65
C THR A 235 -1.34 -13.90 -21.95
N HIS A 236 -2.00 -13.26 -20.98
CA HIS A 236 -3.23 -13.78 -20.40
C HIS A 236 -4.42 -13.49 -21.30
N TRP A 237 -5.14 -14.53 -21.65
CA TRP A 237 -6.40 -14.46 -22.37
C TRP A 237 -7.52 -14.61 -21.36
N MET A 238 -8.27 -13.53 -21.12
CA MET A 238 -9.25 -13.47 -20.04
C MET A 238 -10.66 -13.78 -20.53
N ASN A 239 -11.44 -14.48 -19.71
CA ASN A 239 -12.86 -14.65 -19.89
C ASN A 239 -13.61 -13.81 -18.85
N GLN A 240 -14.04 -12.61 -19.24
CA GLN A 240 -14.66 -11.66 -18.30
C GLN A 240 -15.92 -12.23 -17.64
N ARG A 241 -16.70 -13.07 -18.35
CA ARG A 241 -17.88 -13.73 -17.77
C ARG A 241 -17.51 -14.63 -16.59
N TYR A 242 -16.37 -15.31 -16.62
CA TYR A 242 -15.91 -16.15 -15.51
C TYR A 242 -15.30 -15.36 -14.35
N VAL A 243 -14.71 -14.19 -14.66
CA VAL A 243 -14.27 -13.22 -13.64
C VAL A 243 -15.48 -12.64 -12.89
N ASP A 244 -16.49 -12.19 -13.63
CA ASP A 244 -17.69 -11.57 -13.07
C ASP A 244 -18.54 -12.59 -12.29
N ALA A 245 -18.60 -13.84 -12.77
CA ALA A 245 -19.29 -14.93 -12.07
C ALA A 245 -18.58 -15.39 -10.79
N GLY A 246 -17.33 -14.98 -10.56
CA GLY A 246 -16.62 -15.24 -9.30
C GLY A 246 -16.34 -16.72 -9.04
N TYR A 247 -16.11 -17.55 -10.07
CA TYR A 247 -15.74 -18.95 -9.85
C TYR A 247 -14.40 -19.05 -9.10
N VAL A 248 -14.36 -19.84 -8.03
CA VAL A 248 -13.16 -20.01 -7.20
C VAL A 248 -12.51 -21.34 -7.55
N MET A 249 -11.33 -21.28 -8.17
CA MET A 249 -10.52 -22.46 -8.52
C MET A 249 -11.29 -23.58 -9.25
N ASP A 250 -12.28 -23.24 -10.09
CA ASP A 250 -13.02 -24.22 -10.90
C ASP A 250 -12.22 -24.59 -12.15
N PRO A 251 -11.66 -25.82 -12.26
CA PRO A 251 -10.82 -26.23 -13.38
C PRO A 251 -11.49 -26.09 -14.75
N ARG A 252 -12.83 -26.17 -14.80
CA ARG A 252 -13.61 -26.11 -16.04
C ARG A 252 -13.89 -24.67 -16.49
N ARG A 253 -13.68 -23.69 -15.60
CA ARG A 253 -13.99 -22.28 -15.81
C ARG A 253 -12.87 -21.37 -15.31
N PRO A 254 -11.62 -21.56 -15.77
CA PRO A 254 -10.53 -20.67 -15.39
C PRO A 254 -10.79 -19.26 -15.91
N GLN A 255 -10.50 -18.24 -15.10
CA GLN A 255 -10.68 -16.85 -15.50
C GLN A 255 -9.72 -16.43 -16.63
N GLY A 256 -8.53 -17.04 -16.66
CA GLY A 256 -7.52 -16.77 -17.67
C GLY A 256 -6.91 -18.04 -18.24
N LEU A 257 -6.56 -17.99 -19.52
CA LEU A 257 -5.65 -18.93 -20.16
C LEU A 257 -4.33 -18.23 -20.45
N VAL A 258 -3.20 -18.89 -20.21
CA VAL A 258 -1.88 -18.31 -20.41
C VAL A 258 -1.31 -18.87 -21.70
N TYR A 259 -1.01 -18.00 -22.66
CA TYR A 259 -0.34 -18.37 -23.90
C TYR A 259 1.05 -17.75 -23.98
N ALA A 260 2.05 -18.55 -24.37
CA ALA A 260 3.33 -18.04 -24.83
C ALA A 260 3.19 -17.45 -26.23
N ASN A 261 3.70 -16.24 -26.45
CA ASN A 261 3.69 -15.59 -27.75
C ASN A 261 4.90 -16.07 -28.57
N THR A 262 4.65 -16.94 -29.54
CA THR A 262 5.71 -17.49 -30.41
C THR A 262 5.58 -16.96 -31.84
N LYS A 263 6.63 -17.12 -32.64
CA LYS A 263 6.61 -16.79 -34.08
C LYS A 263 5.56 -17.59 -34.87
N HIS A 264 5.12 -18.73 -34.34
CA HIS A 264 4.15 -19.62 -34.97
C HIS A 264 2.72 -19.44 -34.41
N GLY A 265 2.51 -18.45 -33.55
CA GLY A 265 1.24 -18.18 -32.89
C GLY A 265 1.27 -18.48 -31.38
N PRO A 266 0.12 -18.28 -30.70
CA PRO A 266 0.01 -18.48 -29.26
C PRO A 266 0.05 -19.97 -28.90
N VAL A 267 0.88 -20.34 -27.93
CA VAL A 267 0.98 -21.72 -27.40
C VAL A 267 0.47 -21.75 -25.97
N LEU A 268 -0.54 -22.58 -25.70
CA LEU A 268 -1.10 -22.69 -24.34
C LEU A 268 -0.07 -23.28 -23.38
N ILE A 269 0.23 -22.54 -22.31
CA ILE A 269 1.19 -22.95 -21.27
C ILE A 269 0.56 -23.10 -19.89
N GLY A 270 -0.68 -22.64 -19.68
CA GLY A 270 -1.36 -22.81 -18.40
C GLY A 270 -2.71 -22.13 -18.31
N ALA A 271 -3.25 -22.14 -17.10
CA ALA A 271 -4.48 -21.45 -16.71
C ALA A 271 -4.21 -20.57 -15.49
N MET A 272 -5.02 -19.52 -15.35
CA MET A 272 -4.98 -18.58 -14.26
C MET A 272 -6.36 -18.54 -13.59
N PHE A 273 -6.37 -18.73 -12.27
CA PHE A 273 -7.54 -18.55 -11.44
C PHE A 273 -7.45 -17.19 -10.76
N GLN A 274 -8.53 -16.42 -10.80
CA GLN A 274 -8.60 -15.11 -10.18
C GLN A 274 -9.83 -15.03 -9.28
N MET A 275 -9.60 -14.65 -8.04
CA MET A 275 -10.64 -14.37 -7.05
C MET A 275 -10.93 -12.87 -7.02
N GLN A 276 -12.18 -12.47 -6.72
CA GLN A 276 -12.55 -11.05 -6.65
C GLN A 276 -11.94 -10.36 -5.42
N HIS A 277 -11.95 -11.06 -4.29
CA HIS A 277 -11.38 -10.59 -3.02
C HIS A 277 -10.65 -11.74 -2.31
N ILE A 278 -9.65 -11.40 -1.50
CA ILE A 278 -8.94 -12.34 -0.63
C ILE A 278 -9.95 -13.02 0.31
N GLY A 279 -9.89 -14.35 0.44
CA GLY A 279 -10.75 -15.12 1.35
C GLY A 279 -12.14 -15.49 0.81
N SER A 280 -12.43 -15.26 -0.47
CA SER A 280 -13.66 -15.75 -1.11
C SER A 280 -13.59 -17.26 -1.42
N ALA A 281 -13.87 -18.12 -0.44
CA ALA A 281 -13.95 -19.57 -0.63
C ALA A 281 -15.26 -20.13 -0.05
#